data_AF-A0AAW3K0Q6-F1
#
_entry.id   AF-A0AAW3K0Q6-F1
#
_cell.length_a   1.000
_cell.length_b   1.000
_cell.length_c   1.000
_cell.angle_alpha   90.00
_cell.angle_beta   90.00
_cell.angle_gamma   90.00
#
_symmetry.space_group_name_H-M   'P 1'
#
loop_
_entity.id
_entity.type
_entity.pdbx_description
1 polymer ?
#
loop_
_entity_poly.entity_id
_entity_poly.type
_entity_poly.pdbx_seq_one_letter_code
_entity_poly.pdbx_strand_id
1 'polypeptide(L)'
;MNSRIYLALLAAIFYPLFLNGFNAVLPKQEFISLYAIIPSILFLIAALAVPILGFAAVVSLGRARPKDIASLKARRLAYLTVAAPTLYVLTGVLLYMAGTSIPEELVWITIWLIISFFALTGKNKPLLQMPPPIKVNLRIFHGITGSIVALFVFFHIVNHLFGLISPEAHAEVMAIGRMIYRIPVVEAILVSTMIIQILSGLWLAWKWSAHEVDFPRIFQIGSGVYLSLFILGHMNSVFIFARTYLGIQTGWDFATGAPTGLINDPWNIRLLPHYILGVFFVLSHLISGLRIVLLAHGTSTKIANRIWWIGLTISALIAIIIIAGMCGLRI
;
A
#
# COMPACT_ATOMS: atom_id res chain seq x y z
N MET A 1 8.01 -20.95 -16.52
CA MET A 1 7.79 -19.81 -15.58
C MET A 1 7.01 -20.33 -14.38
N ASN A 2 7.25 -19.83 -13.15
CA ASN A 2 6.65 -20.38 -11.93
C ASN A 2 5.11 -20.19 -11.90
N SER A 3 4.33 -21.19 -11.47
CA SER A 3 2.86 -21.09 -11.38
C SER A 3 2.38 -19.96 -10.45
N ARG A 4 3.16 -19.59 -9.43
CA ARG A 4 2.80 -18.57 -8.44
C ARG A 4 2.72 -17.15 -9.00
N ILE A 5 3.49 -16.80 -10.04
CA ILE A 5 3.35 -15.47 -10.66
C ILE A 5 2.02 -15.36 -11.41
N TYR A 6 1.57 -16.42 -12.08
CA TYR A 6 0.26 -16.42 -12.73
C TYR A 6 -0.87 -16.31 -11.71
N LEU A 7 -0.77 -16.99 -10.56
CA LEU A 7 -1.74 -16.86 -9.48
C LEU A 7 -1.80 -15.41 -8.94
N ALA A 8 -0.65 -14.78 -8.70
CA ALA A 8 -0.60 -13.39 -8.26
C ALA A 8 -1.20 -12.42 -9.29
N LEU A 9 -1.00 -12.70 -10.59
CA LEU A 9 -1.57 -11.90 -11.67
C LEU A 9 -3.07 -12.06 -11.80
N LEU A 10 -3.57 -13.30 -11.78
CA LEU A 10 -5.00 -13.56 -11.79
C LEU A 10 -5.68 -12.89 -10.59
N ALA A 11 -5.07 -12.98 -9.41
CA ALA A 11 -5.59 -12.31 -8.21
C ALA A 11 -5.60 -10.77 -8.36
N ALA A 12 -4.58 -10.17 -8.98
CA ALA A 12 -4.56 -8.74 -9.26
C ALA A 12 -5.61 -8.33 -10.32
N ILE A 13 -5.77 -9.10 -11.39
CA ILE A 13 -6.78 -8.88 -12.44
C ILE A 13 -8.19 -8.93 -11.85
N PHE A 14 -8.48 -9.94 -11.03
CA PHE A 14 -9.79 -10.14 -10.41
C PHE A 14 -10.00 -9.35 -9.12
N TYR A 15 -9.03 -8.53 -8.71
CA TYR A 15 -9.11 -7.75 -7.48
C TYR A 15 -10.43 -6.94 -7.33
N PRO A 16 -10.93 -6.23 -8.36
CA PRO A 16 -12.20 -5.52 -8.27
C PRO A 16 -13.39 -6.46 -8.02
N LEU A 17 -13.35 -7.67 -8.60
CA LEU A 17 -14.44 -8.64 -8.44
C LEU A 17 -14.51 -9.17 -7.01
N PHE A 18 -13.39 -9.22 -6.27
CA PHE A 18 -13.43 -9.56 -4.85
C PHE A 18 -14.16 -8.49 -4.04
N LEU A 19 -13.93 -7.20 -4.35
CA LEU A 19 -14.62 -6.09 -3.70
C LEU A 19 -16.11 -6.02 -4.07
N ASN A 20 -16.43 -6.24 -5.34
CA ASN A 20 -17.81 -6.28 -5.82
C ASN A 20 -18.56 -7.48 -5.23
N GLY A 21 -17.91 -8.64 -5.17
CA GLY A 21 -18.42 -9.84 -4.53
C GLY A 21 -18.71 -9.61 -3.05
N PHE A 22 -17.80 -8.94 -2.33
CA PHE A 22 -18.02 -8.52 -0.94
C PHE A 22 -19.31 -7.71 -0.80
N ASN A 23 -19.47 -6.63 -1.57
CA ASN A 23 -20.65 -5.76 -1.44
C ASN A 23 -21.95 -6.45 -1.89
N ALA A 24 -21.88 -7.34 -2.89
CA ALA A 24 -23.03 -8.07 -3.41
C ALA A 24 -23.64 -9.04 -2.38
N VAL A 25 -22.80 -9.66 -1.54
CA VAL A 25 -23.23 -10.64 -0.52
C VAL A 25 -23.29 -10.07 0.89
N LEU A 26 -22.88 -8.81 1.08
CA LEU A 26 -22.96 -8.12 2.36
C LEU A 26 -24.42 -8.05 2.83
N PRO A 27 -24.73 -8.45 4.09
CA PRO A 27 -26.07 -8.31 4.62
C PRO A 27 -26.50 -6.83 4.62
N LYS A 28 -27.57 -6.49 3.89
CA LYS A 28 -28.12 -5.11 3.80
C LYS A 28 -29.31 -4.87 4.73
N GLN A 29 -29.73 -5.88 5.49
CA GLN A 29 -30.91 -5.85 6.37
C GLN A 29 -30.49 -6.00 7.83
N GLU A 30 -31.35 -5.56 8.76
CA GLU A 30 -31.13 -5.65 10.22
C GLU A 30 -30.88 -7.09 10.72
N PHE A 31 -31.37 -8.09 10.00
CA PHE A 31 -31.10 -9.50 10.30
C PHE A 31 -29.81 -9.98 9.63
N ILE A 32 -28.77 -10.13 10.44
CA ILE A 32 -27.47 -10.64 10.03
C ILE A 32 -27.55 -12.17 9.86
N SER A 33 -27.76 -12.63 8.63
CA SER A 33 -27.68 -14.06 8.30
C SER A 33 -26.22 -14.53 8.25
N LEU A 34 -25.88 -15.60 8.99
CA LEU A 34 -24.56 -16.26 8.91
C LEU A 34 -24.20 -16.67 7.47
N TYR A 35 -25.21 -16.99 6.65
CA TYR A 35 -25.06 -17.34 5.23
C TYR A 35 -24.57 -16.16 4.36
N ALA A 36 -24.74 -14.92 4.81
CA ALA A 36 -24.27 -13.72 4.11
C ALA A 36 -22.96 -13.18 4.70
N ILE A 37 -22.71 -13.35 6.01
CA ILE A 37 -21.44 -12.96 6.63
C ILE A 37 -20.26 -13.77 6.08
N ILE A 38 -20.37 -15.10 6.05
CA ILE A 38 -19.25 -15.98 5.69
C ILE A 38 -18.74 -15.66 4.27
N PRO A 39 -19.60 -15.59 3.22
CA PRO A 39 -19.14 -15.19 1.89
C PRO A 39 -18.52 -13.80 1.85
N SER A 40 -19.08 -12.82 2.59
CA SER A 40 -18.51 -11.47 2.68
C SER A 40 -17.07 -11.52 3.22
N ILE A 41 -16.86 -12.22 4.33
CA ILE A 41 -15.52 -12.39 4.91
C ILE A 41 -14.57 -13.06 3.92
N LEU A 42 -15.00 -14.09 3.19
CA LEU A 42 -14.17 -14.77 2.20
C LEU A 42 -13.75 -13.85 1.05
N PHE A 43 -14.65 -13.01 0.54
CA PHE A 43 -14.31 -12.02 -0.48
C PHE A 43 -13.33 -10.96 0.03
N LEU A 44 -13.51 -10.50 1.27
CA LEU A 44 -12.58 -9.54 1.87
C LEU A 44 -11.19 -10.16 2.10
N ILE A 45 -11.15 -11.42 2.56
CA ILE A 45 -9.90 -12.18 2.68
C ILE A 45 -9.24 -12.34 1.31
N ALA A 46 -10.00 -12.62 0.25
CA ALA A 46 -9.45 -12.72 -1.10
C ALA A 46 -8.83 -11.39 -1.56
N ALA A 47 -9.48 -10.26 -1.30
CA ALA A 47 -8.94 -8.93 -1.59
C ALA A 47 -7.65 -8.64 -0.79
N LEU A 48 -7.61 -8.99 0.50
CA LEU A 48 -6.43 -8.83 1.36
C LEU A 48 -5.30 -9.84 1.05
N ALA A 49 -5.62 -10.96 0.40
CA ALA A 49 -4.64 -11.97 0.01
C ALA A 49 -3.84 -11.57 -1.24
N VAL A 50 -4.32 -10.64 -2.07
CA VAL A 50 -3.63 -10.24 -3.32
C VAL A 50 -2.18 -9.80 -3.10
N PRO A 51 -1.86 -8.92 -2.12
CA PRO A 51 -0.47 -8.58 -1.84
C PRO A 51 0.37 -9.75 -1.31
N ILE A 52 -0.24 -10.66 -0.55
CA ILE A 52 0.42 -11.87 -0.04
C ILE A 52 0.82 -12.77 -1.19
N LEU A 53 -0.05 -12.94 -2.19
CA LEU A 53 0.24 -13.69 -3.41
C LEU A 53 1.35 -13.03 -4.22
N GLY A 54 1.39 -11.69 -4.28
CA GLY A 54 2.51 -10.94 -4.87
C GLY A 54 3.85 -11.24 -4.18
N PHE A 55 3.91 -11.17 -2.86
CA PHE A 55 5.10 -11.56 -2.10
C PHE A 55 5.48 -13.03 -2.29
N ALA A 56 4.51 -13.94 -2.25
CA ALA A 56 4.72 -15.36 -2.48
C ALA A 56 5.28 -15.63 -3.88
N ALA A 57 4.82 -14.91 -4.90
CA ALA A 57 5.36 -14.94 -6.24
C ALA A 57 6.82 -14.46 -6.27
N VAL A 58 7.14 -13.32 -5.66
CA VAL A 58 8.53 -12.82 -5.57
C VAL A 58 9.46 -13.85 -4.92
N VAL A 59 9.06 -14.42 -3.77
CA VAL A 59 9.86 -15.44 -3.07
C VAL A 59 10.06 -16.67 -3.94
N SER A 60 9.04 -17.08 -4.70
CA SER A 60 9.10 -18.26 -5.56
C SER A 60 9.91 -18.09 -6.84
N LEU A 61 10.10 -16.84 -7.28
CA LEU A 61 11.04 -16.49 -8.34
C LEU A 61 12.50 -16.51 -7.86
N GLY A 62 12.73 -16.91 -6.60
CA GLY A 62 14.03 -17.09 -5.99
C GLY A 62 14.52 -15.82 -5.31
N ARG A 63 15.30 -15.99 -4.23
CA ARG A 63 16.06 -14.90 -3.58
C ARG A 63 17.31 -14.51 -4.36
N ALA A 64 17.86 -15.47 -5.11
CA ALA A 64 19.02 -15.30 -5.97
C ALA A 64 18.76 -14.27 -7.07
N ARG A 65 19.84 -13.71 -7.63
CA ARG A 65 19.76 -12.76 -8.75
C ARG A 65 18.99 -13.34 -9.96
N PRO A 66 18.15 -12.55 -10.66
CA PRO A 66 17.52 -12.98 -11.91
C PRO A 66 18.56 -13.30 -12.99
N LYS A 67 18.42 -14.43 -13.66
CA LYS A 67 19.39 -14.92 -14.66
C LYS A 67 19.17 -14.32 -16.04
N ASP A 68 17.97 -13.81 -16.31
CA ASP A 68 17.54 -13.36 -17.63
C ASP A 68 16.50 -12.22 -17.52
N ILE A 69 16.21 -11.58 -18.65
CA ILE A 69 15.28 -10.44 -18.70
C ILE A 69 13.86 -10.88 -18.30
N ALA A 70 13.43 -12.08 -18.69
CA ALA A 70 12.08 -12.57 -18.40
C ALA A 70 11.86 -12.73 -16.88
N SER A 71 12.80 -13.34 -16.17
CA SER A 71 12.76 -13.50 -14.72
C SER A 71 12.82 -12.17 -13.97
N LEU A 72 13.60 -11.19 -14.46
CA LEU A 72 13.62 -9.84 -13.88
C LEU A 72 12.27 -9.13 -14.06
N LYS A 73 11.68 -9.18 -15.28
CA LYS A 73 10.35 -8.63 -15.56
C LYS A 73 9.28 -9.30 -14.69
N ALA A 74 9.28 -10.63 -14.60
CA ALA A 74 8.34 -11.39 -13.77
C ALA A 74 8.46 -11.00 -12.29
N ARG A 75 9.68 -10.81 -11.77
CA ARG A 75 9.88 -10.37 -10.39
C ARG A 75 9.36 -8.95 -10.15
N ARG A 76 9.61 -8.02 -11.06
CA ARG A 76 9.12 -6.64 -10.96
C ARG A 76 7.59 -6.58 -11.04
N LEU A 77 7.01 -7.39 -11.93
CA LEU A 77 5.58 -7.56 -12.03
C LEU A 77 4.98 -8.15 -10.75
N ALA A 78 5.64 -9.13 -10.13
CA ALA A 78 5.23 -9.68 -8.83
C ALA A 78 5.26 -8.64 -7.71
N TYR A 79 6.21 -7.69 -7.73
CA TYR A 79 6.18 -6.56 -6.80
C TYR A 79 5.04 -5.59 -7.11
N LEU A 80 4.70 -5.37 -8.38
CA LEU A 80 3.59 -4.51 -8.76
C LEU A 80 2.24 -5.06 -8.28
N THR A 81 2.03 -6.39 -8.30
CA THR A 81 0.78 -6.98 -7.78
C THR A 81 0.61 -6.76 -6.27
N VAL A 82 1.70 -6.54 -5.51
CA VAL A 82 1.61 -6.13 -4.09
C VAL A 82 0.82 -4.83 -3.95
N ALA A 83 0.97 -3.90 -4.90
CA ALA A 83 0.34 -2.60 -4.87
C ALA A 83 -1.07 -2.56 -5.51
N ALA A 84 -1.64 -3.71 -5.91
CA ALA A 84 -2.94 -3.77 -6.56
C ALA A 84 -4.06 -3.02 -5.77
N PRO A 85 -4.19 -3.17 -4.43
CA PRO A 85 -5.22 -2.44 -3.68
C PRO A 85 -5.13 -0.93 -3.84
N THR A 86 -3.94 -0.36 -3.67
CA THR A 86 -3.77 1.09 -3.75
C THR A 86 -3.80 1.63 -5.17
N LEU A 87 -3.37 0.83 -6.14
CA LEU A 87 -3.45 1.20 -7.55
C LEU A 87 -4.92 1.22 -8.00
N TYR A 88 -5.77 0.32 -7.50
CA TYR A 88 -7.20 0.33 -7.81
C TYR A 88 -7.90 1.58 -7.26
N VAL A 89 -7.57 2.00 -6.02
CA VAL A 89 -8.06 3.28 -5.48
C VAL A 89 -7.65 4.46 -6.34
N LEU A 90 -6.37 4.56 -6.70
CA LEU A 90 -5.87 5.65 -7.54
C LEU A 90 -6.57 5.66 -8.90
N THR A 91 -6.66 4.51 -9.58
CA THR A 91 -7.37 4.38 -10.87
C THR A 91 -8.80 4.88 -10.74
N GLY A 92 -9.53 4.44 -9.71
CA GLY A 92 -10.93 4.81 -9.59
C GLY A 92 -11.16 6.28 -9.29
N VAL A 93 -10.31 6.90 -8.46
CA VAL A 93 -10.37 8.35 -8.22
C VAL A 93 -10.10 9.14 -9.51
N LEU A 94 -9.11 8.72 -10.30
CA LEU A 94 -8.80 9.38 -11.57
C LEU A 94 -9.92 9.22 -12.60
N LEU A 95 -10.52 8.03 -12.71
CA LEU A 95 -11.64 7.77 -13.61
C LEU A 95 -12.88 8.57 -13.20
N TYR A 96 -13.19 8.62 -11.90
CA TYR A 96 -14.28 9.43 -11.37
C TYR A 96 -14.10 10.91 -11.71
N MET A 97 -12.90 11.46 -11.46
CA MET A 97 -12.58 12.85 -11.77
C MET A 97 -12.59 13.16 -13.27
N ALA A 98 -12.31 12.17 -14.11
CA ALA A 98 -12.38 12.31 -15.56
C ALA A 98 -13.82 12.26 -16.09
N GLY A 99 -14.82 11.94 -15.25
CA GLY A 99 -16.23 11.84 -15.66
C GLY A 99 -16.50 10.71 -16.66
N THR A 100 -15.67 9.66 -16.67
CA THR A 100 -15.82 8.54 -17.61
C THR A 100 -17.06 7.70 -17.30
N SER A 101 -17.73 7.23 -18.35
CA SER A 101 -18.82 6.24 -18.24
C SER A 101 -18.34 4.80 -18.39
N ILE A 102 -17.04 4.59 -18.61
CA ILE A 102 -16.47 3.24 -18.77
C ILE A 102 -16.37 2.58 -17.39
N PRO A 103 -16.86 1.34 -17.21
CA PRO A 103 -16.71 0.61 -15.95
C PRO A 103 -15.24 0.48 -15.54
N GLU A 104 -14.97 0.72 -14.26
CA GLU A 104 -13.60 0.74 -13.74
C GLU A 104 -12.93 -0.63 -13.83
N GLU A 105 -13.73 -1.67 -13.62
CA GLU A 105 -13.32 -3.06 -13.70
C GLU A 105 -12.79 -3.37 -15.10
N LEU A 106 -13.43 -2.82 -16.14
CA LEU A 106 -12.99 -3.00 -17.51
C LEU A 106 -11.64 -2.31 -17.74
N VAL A 107 -11.50 -1.05 -17.34
CA VAL A 107 -10.23 -0.31 -17.44
C VAL A 107 -9.12 -1.05 -16.69
N TRP A 108 -9.41 -1.51 -15.47
CA TRP A 108 -8.48 -2.25 -14.63
C TRP A 108 -8.03 -3.56 -15.27
N ILE A 109 -8.97 -4.41 -15.69
CA ILE A 109 -8.69 -5.70 -16.31
C ILE A 109 -7.87 -5.48 -17.59
N THR A 110 -8.24 -4.52 -18.43
CA THR A 110 -7.50 -4.20 -19.66
C THR A 110 -6.06 -3.78 -19.37
N ILE A 111 -5.83 -2.88 -18.41
CA ILE A 111 -4.48 -2.45 -18.02
C ILE A 111 -3.64 -3.65 -17.55
N TRP A 112 -4.19 -4.50 -16.68
CA TRP A 112 -3.46 -5.66 -16.17
C TRP A 112 -3.18 -6.72 -17.24
N LEU A 113 -4.10 -6.95 -18.17
CA LEU A 113 -3.89 -7.84 -19.31
C LEU A 113 -2.76 -7.32 -20.21
N ILE A 114 -2.75 -6.01 -20.51
CA ILE A 114 -1.71 -5.37 -21.32
C ILE A 114 -0.34 -5.46 -20.62
N ILE A 115 -0.25 -5.07 -19.35
CA ILE A 115 1.00 -5.13 -18.59
C ILE A 115 1.50 -6.57 -18.48
N SER A 116 0.62 -7.52 -18.21
CA SER A 116 0.96 -8.95 -18.13
C SER A 116 1.46 -9.45 -19.48
N PHE A 117 0.78 -9.10 -20.57
CA PHE A 117 1.21 -9.47 -21.91
C PHE A 117 2.64 -8.97 -22.19
N PHE A 118 2.93 -7.69 -22.00
CA PHE A 118 4.28 -7.14 -22.27
C PHE A 118 5.38 -7.60 -21.30
N ALA A 119 5.01 -7.95 -20.08
CA ALA A 119 5.94 -8.46 -19.09
C ALA A 119 6.30 -9.93 -19.34
N LEU A 120 5.34 -10.73 -19.80
CA LEU A 120 5.48 -12.17 -19.99
C LEU A 120 5.82 -12.57 -21.42
N THR A 121 5.61 -11.68 -22.39
CA THR A 121 6.03 -11.85 -23.79
C THR A 121 7.33 -11.10 -24.08
N GLY A 122 8.16 -11.68 -24.94
CA GLY A 122 9.42 -11.08 -25.38
C GLY A 122 10.57 -12.08 -25.44
N LYS A 123 11.60 -11.75 -26.22
CA LYS A 123 12.79 -12.57 -26.35
C LYS A 123 13.52 -12.64 -25.00
N ASN A 124 13.69 -13.86 -24.50
CA ASN A 124 14.46 -14.06 -23.28
C ASN A 124 15.94 -13.90 -23.59
N LYS A 125 16.59 -12.89 -22.99
CA LYS A 125 18.03 -12.67 -23.11
C LYS A 125 18.69 -12.88 -21.75
N PRO A 126 19.85 -13.57 -21.69
CA PRO A 126 20.57 -13.75 -20.44
C PRO A 126 21.10 -12.41 -19.92
N LEU A 127 21.04 -12.22 -18.60
CA LEU A 127 21.63 -11.08 -17.92
C LEU A 127 23.08 -11.40 -17.56
N LEU A 128 23.99 -11.19 -18.51
CA LEU A 128 25.40 -11.57 -18.37
C LEU A 128 26.19 -10.64 -17.43
N GLN A 129 25.88 -9.34 -17.43
CA GLN A 129 26.60 -8.34 -16.64
C GLN A 129 26.03 -8.20 -15.25
N MET A 130 26.87 -8.03 -14.23
CA MET A 130 26.41 -7.72 -12.87
C MET A 130 25.66 -6.38 -12.84
N PRO A 131 24.53 -6.29 -12.10
CA PRO A 131 23.89 -5.01 -11.89
C PRO A 131 24.85 -4.07 -11.14
N PRO A 132 24.84 -2.77 -11.47
CA PRO A 132 25.71 -1.82 -10.80
C PRO A 132 25.37 -1.73 -9.31
N PRO A 133 26.38 -1.50 -8.44
CA PRO A 133 26.16 -1.41 -7.01
C PRO A 133 25.22 -0.26 -6.67
N ILE A 134 24.46 -0.44 -5.60
CA ILE A 134 23.49 0.55 -5.15
C ILE A 134 24.23 1.61 -4.34
N LYS A 135 24.21 2.86 -4.84
CA LYS A 135 24.89 3.99 -4.21
C LYS A 135 24.43 4.16 -2.76
N VAL A 136 25.39 4.14 -1.83
CA VAL A 136 25.13 4.30 -0.39
C VAL A 136 24.47 5.65 -0.10
N ASN A 137 24.94 6.72 -0.74
CA ASN A 137 24.39 8.08 -0.57
C ASN A 137 22.89 8.14 -0.91
N LEU A 138 22.43 7.38 -1.91
CA LEU A 138 21.00 7.35 -2.23
C LEU A 138 20.18 6.70 -1.11
N ARG A 139 20.71 5.63 -0.49
CA ARG A 139 20.04 4.96 0.63
C ARG A 139 19.99 5.87 1.87
N ILE A 140 21.07 6.58 2.15
CA ILE A 140 21.15 7.55 3.25
C ILE A 140 20.16 8.70 2.99
N PHE A 141 20.17 9.27 1.79
CA PHE A 141 19.26 10.34 1.41
C PHE A 141 17.78 9.93 1.52
N HIS A 142 17.44 8.74 1.03
CA HIS A 142 16.11 8.16 1.20
C HIS A 142 15.75 7.98 2.68
N GLY A 143 16.70 7.50 3.50
CA GLY A 143 16.50 7.34 4.94
C GLY A 143 16.24 8.68 5.66
N ILE A 144 17.05 9.70 5.42
CA ILE A 144 16.93 11.03 6.04
C ILE A 144 15.60 11.68 5.68
N THR A 145 15.26 11.72 4.39
CA THR A 145 13.97 12.28 3.95
C THR A 145 12.79 11.45 4.45
N GLY A 146 12.96 10.13 4.58
CA GLY A 146 11.98 9.23 5.18
C GLY A 146 11.74 9.51 6.65
N SER A 147 12.79 9.88 7.41
CA SER A 147 12.65 10.29 8.83
C SER A 147 11.80 11.55 9.00
N ILE A 148 11.89 12.52 8.09
CA ILE A 148 11.04 13.72 8.11
C ILE A 148 9.58 13.33 7.89
N VAL A 149 9.31 12.53 6.85
CA VAL A 149 7.96 12.02 6.57
C VAL A 149 7.43 11.16 7.72
N ALA A 150 8.30 10.39 8.39
CA ALA A 150 7.93 9.55 9.52
C ALA A 150 7.39 10.35 10.72
N LEU A 151 7.88 11.59 10.95
CA LEU A 151 7.34 12.46 12.00
C LEU A 151 5.87 12.83 11.73
N PHE A 152 5.56 13.21 10.49
CA PHE A 152 4.19 13.48 10.08
C PHE A 152 3.33 12.21 10.14
N VAL A 153 3.82 11.08 9.63
CA VAL A 153 3.10 9.80 9.65
C VAL A 153 2.81 9.36 11.08
N PHE A 154 3.76 9.51 12.00
CA PHE A 154 3.55 9.18 13.41
C PHE A 154 2.39 9.99 14.01
N PHE A 155 2.42 11.32 13.86
CA PHE A 155 1.31 12.17 14.28
C PHE A 155 -0.01 11.75 13.60
N HIS A 156 0.01 11.49 12.30
CA HIS A 156 -1.16 11.12 11.52
C HIS A 156 -1.80 9.81 11.99
N ILE A 157 -0.99 8.78 12.27
CA ILE A 157 -1.44 7.48 12.79
C ILE A 157 -2.00 7.64 14.21
N VAL A 158 -1.33 8.41 15.08
CA VAL A 158 -1.83 8.70 16.42
C VAL A 158 -3.18 9.40 16.35
N ASN A 159 -3.32 10.41 15.49
CA ASN A 159 -4.58 11.10 15.28
C ASN A 159 -5.72 10.16 14.86
N HIS A 160 -5.46 9.20 13.96
CA HIS A 160 -6.45 8.18 13.58
C HIS A 160 -6.85 7.26 14.74
N LEU A 161 -5.95 6.97 15.68
CA LEU A 161 -6.30 6.18 16.88
C LEU A 161 -7.30 6.91 17.78
N PHE A 162 -7.29 8.26 17.83
CA PHE A 162 -8.30 9.03 18.57
C PHE A 162 -9.71 8.87 17.99
N GLY A 163 -9.84 8.43 16.74
CA GLY A 163 -11.15 8.09 16.15
C GLY A 163 -11.85 6.90 16.80
N LEU A 164 -11.12 6.09 17.58
CA LEU A 164 -11.71 5.05 18.45
C LEU A 164 -12.47 5.65 19.63
N ILE A 165 -12.06 6.83 20.10
CA ILE A 165 -12.78 7.53 21.17
C ILE A 165 -14.02 8.17 20.56
N SER A 166 -13.81 9.11 19.62
CA SER A 166 -14.89 9.71 18.86
C SER A 166 -14.39 10.47 17.62
N PRO A 167 -15.26 10.77 16.64
CA PRO A 167 -14.95 11.69 15.54
C PRO A 167 -14.46 13.07 16.02
N GLU A 168 -15.01 13.57 17.13
CA GLU A 168 -14.66 14.85 17.77
C GLU A 168 -13.25 14.80 18.36
N ALA A 169 -12.90 13.72 19.09
CA ALA A 169 -11.55 13.55 19.64
C ALA A 169 -10.49 13.50 18.52
N HIS A 170 -10.79 12.78 17.42
CA HIS A 170 -9.96 12.84 16.21
C HIS A 170 -9.88 14.27 15.64
N ALA A 171 -10.99 15.02 15.61
CA ALA A 171 -11.01 16.38 15.08
C ALA A 171 -10.17 17.37 15.92
N GLU A 172 -10.22 17.26 17.24
CA GLU A 172 -9.44 18.08 18.17
C GLU A 172 -7.95 17.85 18.01
N VAL A 173 -7.51 16.58 18.02
CA VAL A 173 -6.10 16.24 17.78
C VAL A 173 -5.66 16.68 16.39
N MET A 174 -6.51 16.48 15.38
CA MET A 174 -6.23 16.91 14.01
C MET A 174 -6.04 18.43 13.93
N ALA A 175 -6.84 19.22 14.65
CA ALA A 175 -6.74 20.67 14.67
C ALA A 175 -5.36 21.15 15.17
N ILE A 176 -4.79 20.49 16.19
CA ILE A 176 -3.44 20.77 16.68
C ILE A 176 -2.40 20.61 15.57
N GLY A 177 -2.44 19.47 14.88
CA GLY A 177 -1.50 19.22 13.78
C GLY A 177 -1.67 20.19 12.61
N ARG A 178 -2.92 20.58 12.30
CA ARG A 178 -3.23 21.53 11.22
C ARG A 178 -2.61 22.91 11.44
N MET A 179 -2.34 23.31 12.68
CA MET A 179 -1.62 24.55 12.97
C MET A 179 -0.17 24.54 12.44
N ILE A 180 0.40 23.34 12.21
CA ILE A 180 1.78 23.16 11.77
C ILE A 180 1.84 22.72 10.30
N TYR A 181 1.27 21.56 9.97
CA TYR A 181 1.47 20.98 8.63
C TYR A 181 0.65 21.64 7.53
N ARG A 182 -0.27 22.57 7.85
CA ARG A 182 -0.95 23.42 6.86
C ARG A 182 -0.32 24.81 6.71
N ILE A 183 0.77 25.11 7.43
CA ILE A 183 1.57 26.30 7.13
C ILE A 183 2.11 26.12 5.69
N PRO A 184 1.94 27.09 4.77
CA PRO A 184 2.26 26.88 3.34
C PRO A 184 3.66 26.33 3.09
N VAL A 185 4.66 26.86 3.80
CA VAL A 185 6.06 26.40 3.69
C VAL A 185 6.23 24.97 4.22
N VAL A 186 5.60 24.62 5.35
CA VAL A 186 5.69 23.28 5.94
C VAL A 186 4.95 22.27 5.06
N GLU A 187 3.77 22.61 4.55
CA GLU A 187 2.99 21.78 3.63
C GLU A 187 3.81 21.52 2.35
N ALA A 188 4.44 22.55 1.78
CA ALA A 188 5.29 22.41 0.59
C ALA A 188 6.52 21.51 0.84
N ILE A 189 7.19 21.65 2.00
CA ILE A 189 8.30 20.77 2.40
C ILE A 189 7.82 19.33 2.56
N LEU A 190 6.69 19.11 3.23
CA LEU A 190 6.13 17.78 3.45
C LEU A 190 5.75 17.10 2.12
N VAL A 191 5.05 17.82 1.25
CA VAL A 191 4.71 17.36 -0.11
C VAL A 191 5.97 17.03 -0.91
N SER A 192 6.98 17.91 -0.88
CA SER A 192 8.24 17.70 -1.60
C SER A 192 8.99 16.47 -1.09
N THR A 193 9.06 16.28 0.23
CA THR A 193 9.71 15.10 0.83
C THR A 193 8.95 13.82 0.53
N MET A 194 7.62 13.83 0.48
CA MET A 194 6.81 12.70 0.02
C MET A 194 7.07 12.35 -1.46
N ILE A 195 7.15 13.34 -2.34
CA ILE A 195 7.52 13.13 -3.76
C ILE A 195 8.93 12.54 -3.86
N ILE A 196 9.88 13.08 -3.10
CA ILE A 196 11.25 12.53 -3.04
C ILE A 196 11.23 11.07 -2.54
N GLN A 197 10.41 10.74 -1.54
CA GLN A 197 10.25 9.37 -1.05
C GLN A 197 9.74 8.43 -2.13
N ILE A 198 8.73 8.85 -2.91
CA ILE A 198 8.22 8.08 -4.06
C ILE A 198 9.33 7.84 -5.08
N LEU A 199 10.00 8.90 -5.54
CA LEU A 199 11.00 8.81 -6.61
C LEU A 199 12.23 8.00 -6.20
N SER A 200 12.78 8.30 -5.02
CA SER A 200 13.95 7.58 -4.49
C SER A 200 13.63 6.13 -4.12
N GLY A 201 12.44 5.86 -3.57
CA GLY A 201 11.95 4.53 -3.23
C GLY A 201 11.76 3.65 -4.46
N LEU A 202 11.08 4.15 -5.49
CA LEU A 202 10.90 3.43 -6.77
C LEU A 202 12.23 3.16 -7.47
N TRP A 203 13.17 4.12 -7.43
CA TRP A 203 14.50 3.91 -7.96
C TRP A 203 15.26 2.81 -7.22
N LEU A 204 15.21 2.82 -5.87
CA LEU A 204 15.81 1.77 -5.05
C LEU A 204 15.17 0.41 -5.32
N ALA A 205 13.83 0.33 -5.41
CA ALA A 205 13.11 -0.90 -5.76
C ALA A 205 13.54 -1.43 -7.14
N TRP A 206 13.65 -0.55 -8.13
CA TRP A 206 14.11 -0.91 -9.47
C TRP A 206 15.52 -1.49 -9.47
N LYS A 207 16.45 -0.91 -8.70
CA LYS A 207 17.83 -1.42 -8.59
C LYS A 207 17.89 -2.72 -7.79
N TRP A 208 17.25 -2.78 -6.63
CA TRP A 208 17.26 -3.97 -5.77
C TRP A 208 16.57 -5.18 -6.40
N SER A 209 15.53 -4.98 -7.23
CA SER A 209 14.86 -6.08 -7.93
C SER A 209 15.80 -6.91 -8.82
N ALA A 210 16.90 -6.30 -9.30
CA ALA A 210 17.91 -6.96 -10.12
C ALA A 210 19.02 -7.67 -9.32
N HIS A 211 19.01 -7.57 -7.98
CA HIS A 211 20.01 -8.15 -7.11
C HIS A 211 19.52 -9.43 -6.42
N GLU A 212 20.45 -10.16 -5.82
CA GLU A 212 20.11 -11.14 -4.78
C GLU A 212 19.71 -10.42 -3.50
N VAL A 213 18.63 -10.89 -2.87
CA VAL A 213 18.01 -10.23 -1.72
C VAL A 213 17.47 -11.24 -0.70
N ASP A 214 17.65 -10.93 0.58
CA ASP A 214 17.04 -11.69 1.67
C ASP A 214 15.54 -11.41 1.78
N PHE A 215 14.84 -12.18 2.61
CA PHE A 215 13.39 -12.04 2.78
C PHE A 215 12.96 -10.67 3.36
N PRO A 216 13.61 -10.13 4.42
CA PRO A 216 13.29 -8.78 4.88
C PRO A 216 13.50 -7.70 3.81
N ARG A 217 14.51 -7.85 2.94
CA ARG A 217 14.70 -6.95 1.79
C ARG A 217 13.59 -7.11 0.75
N ILE A 218 13.14 -8.34 0.45
CA ILE A 218 11.98 -8.59 -0.42
C ILE A 218 10.76 -7.86 0.13
N PHE A 219 10.48 -8.02 1.43
CA PHE A 219 9.37 -7.35 2.09
C PHE A 219 9.48 -5.82 1.96
N GLN A 220 10.66 -5.25 2.25
CA GLN A 220 10.88 -3.81 2.16
C GLN A 220 10.73 -3.25 0.75
N ILE A 221 11.15 -4.00 -0.28
CA ILE A 221 10.96 -3.59 -1.68
C ILE A 221 9.46 -3.59 -2.01
N GLY A 222 8.73 -4.66 -1.69
CA GLY A 222 7.31 -4.75 -1.98
C GLY A 222 6.48 -3.72 -1.22
N SER A 223 6.75 -3.51 0.06
CA SER A 223 6.10 -2.45 0.84
C SER A 223 6.47 -1.06 0.32
N GLY A 224 7.71 -0.84 -0.15
CA GLY A 224 8.11 0.41 -0.79
C GLY A 224 7.38 0.69 -2.11
N VAL A 225 7.16 -0.33 -2.94
CA VAL A 225 6.36 -0.23 -4.17
C VAL A 225 4.90 0.11 -3.83
N TYR A 226 4.32 -0.58 -2.85
CA TYR A 226 2.99 -0.26 -2.34
C TYR A 226 2.91 1.19 -1.87
N LEU A 227 3.83 1.61 -0.98
CA LEU A 227 3.83 2.94 -0.39
C LEU A 227 4.04 4.06 -1.40
N SER A 228 4.83 3.82 -2.45
CA SER A 228 5.02 4.81 -3.51
C SER A 228 3.69 5.15 -4.20
N LEU A 229 2.89 4.12 -4.50
CA LEU A 229 1.57 4.30 -5.11
C LEU A 229 0.52 4.76 -4.09
N PHE A 230 0.63 4.33 -2.83
CA PHE A 230 -0.22 4.78 -1.73
C PHE A 230 -0.04 6.27 -1.47
N ILE A 231 1.19 6.76 -1.31
CA ILE A 231 1.47 8.18 -1.07
C ILE A 231 0.95 9.01 -2.24
N LEU A 232 1.23 8.59 -3.48
CA LEU A 232 0.75 9.29 -4.68
C LEU A 232 -0.79 9.39 -4.70
N GLY A 233 -1.48 8.26 -4.53
CA GLY A 233 -2.94 8.21 -4.54
C GLY A 233 -3.57 8.92 -3.34
N HIS A 234 -3.00 8.77 -2.16
CA HIS A 234 -3.48 9.41 -0.94
C HIS A 234 -3.32 10.93 -0.99
N MET A 235 -2.17 11.43 -1.46
CA MET A 235 -1.99 12.86 -1.70
C MET A 235 -2.95 13.39 -2.76
N ASN A 236 -3.14 12.66 -3.87
CA ASN A 236 -4.14 13.02 -4.87
C ASN A 236 -5.54 13.13 -4.25
N SER A 237 -5.96 12.12 -3.47
CA SER A 237 -7.27 12.09 -2.81
C SER A 237 -7.47 13.27 -1.86
N VAL A 238 -6.44 13.65 -1.10
CA VAL A 238 -6.52 14.73 -0.11
C VAL A 238 -6.45 16.11 -0.75
N PHE A 239 -5.50 16.36 -1.65
CA PHE A 239 -5.24 17.70 -2.18
C PHE A 239 -6.06 18.00 -3.44
N ILE A 240 -6.15 17.03 -4.35
CA ILE A 240 -6.76 17.27 -5.66
C ILE A 240 -8.23 16.88 -5.60
N PHE A 241 -8.55 15.64 -5.24
CA PHE A 241 -9.92 15.14 -5.23
C PHE A 241 -10.78 15.85 -4.18
N ALA A 242 -10.41 15.80 -2.90
CA ALA A 242 -11.23 16.36 -1.83
C ALA A 242 -11.24 17.89 -1.82
N ARG A 243 -10.07 18.53 -1.69
CA ARG A 243 -9.98 19.98 -1.50
C ARG A 243 -10.28 20.78 -2.78
N THR A 244 -9.77 20.34 -3.92
CA THR A 244 -9.85 21.13 -5.16
C THR A 244 -11.08 20.75 -6.00
N TYR A 245 -11.32 19.45 -6.20
CA TYR A 245 -12.39 18.96 -7.08
C TYR A 245 -13.76 18.93 -6.38
N LEU A 246 -13.85 18.37 -5.17
CA LEU A 246 -15.11 18.29 -4.41
C LEU A 246 -15.37 19.50 -3.51
N GLY A 247 -14.34 20.29 -3.19
CA GLY A 247 -14.46 21.43 -2.26
C GLY A 247 -14.74 21.06 -0.81
N ILE A 248 -14.41 19.83 -0.39
CA ILE A 248 -14.71 19.30 0.96
C ILE A 248 -13.49 19.28 1.88
N GLN A 249 -13.74 19.35 3.18
CA GLN A 249 -12.71 19.20 4.22
C GLN A 249 -12.27 17.74 4.37
N THR A 250 -10.96 17.53 4.49
CA THR A 250 -10.36 16.19 4.70
C THR A 250 -10.37 15.83 6.19
N GLY A 251 -11.56 15.56 6.75
CA GLY A 251 -11.79 15.17 8.14
C GLY A 251 -12.11 13.68 8.32
N TRP A 252 -12.69 13.32 9.48
CA TRP A 252 -13.08 11.95 9.80
C TRP A 252 -14.12 11.39 8.83
N ASP A 253 -15.13 12.20 8.48
CA ASP A 253 -16.18 11.84 7.53
C ASP A 253 -15.63 11.46 6.15
N PHE A 254 -14.69 12.27 5.65
CA PHE A 254 -13.98 11.97 4.41
C PHE A 254 -13.16 10.68 4.52
N ALA A 255 -12.45 10.49 5.64
CA ALA A 255 -11.62 9.30 5.85
C ALA A 255 -12.44 8.01 5.99
N THR A 256 -13.65 8.09 6.54
CA THR A 256 -14.54 6.94 6.79
C THR A 256 -15.57 6.71 5.69
N GLY A 257 -15.65 7.60 4.68
CA GLY A 257 -16.62 7.49 3.60
C GLY A 257 -18.06 7.76 4.07
N ALA A 258 -18.24 8.66 5.02
CA ALA A 258 -19.55 9.05 5.53
C ALA A 258 -20.46 9.62 4.42
N PRO A 259 -21.79 9.45 4.52
CA PRO A 259 -22.52 8.79 5.61
C PRO A 259 -22.57 7.25 5.49
N THR A 260 -22.26 6.69 4.32
CA THR A 260 -22.44 5.27 4.03
C THR A 260 -21.40 4.37 4.72
N GLY A 261 -20.21 4.92 4.98
CA GLY A 261 -19.10 4.22 5.62
C GLY A 261 -18.23 3.45 4.63
N LEU A 262 -17.17 2.82 5.15
CA LEU A 262 -16.22 2.04 4.35
C LEU A 262 -16.79 0.73 3.82
N ILE A 263 -17.75 0.12 4.52
CA ILE A 263 -18.18 -1.26 4.27
C ILE A 263 -19.42 -1.31 3.36
N ASN A 264 -20.39 -0.43 3.60
CA ASN A 264 -21.70 -0.54 2.97
C ASN A 264 -21.74 0.02 1.53
N ASP A 265 -20.81 0.92 1.21
CA ASP A 265 -20.75 1.57 -0.09
C ASP A 265 -19.91 0.74 -1.08
N PRO A 266 -20.46 0.37 -2.26
CA PRO A 266 -19.73 -0.38 -3.28
C PRO A 266 -18.47 0.34 -3.78
N TRP A 267 -18.46 1.68 -3.69
CA TRP A 267 -17.30 2.46 -4.04
C TRP A 267 -16.28 2.50 -2.90
N ASN A 268 -16.67 2.84 -1.68
CA ASN A 268 -15.75 3.02 -0.54
C ASN A 268 -15.08 1.72 -0.07
N ILE A 269 -15.63 0.53 -0.34
CA ILE A 269 -15.02 -0.74 0.11
C ILE A 269 -13.57 -0.93 -0.34
N ARG A 270 -13.16 -0.31 -1.45
CA ARG A 270 -11.75 -0.26 -1.91
C ARG A 270 -10.80 0.39 -0.90
N LEU A 271 -11.31 1.31 -0.10
CA LEU A 271 -10.55 2.07 0.88
C LEU A 271 -10.14 1.18 2.06
N LEU A 272 -10.91 0.14 2.41
CA LEU A 272 -10.60 -0.75 3.51
C LEU A 272 -9.25 -1.47 3.33
N PRO A 273 -9.03 -2.29 2.27
CA PRO A 273 -7.73 -2.90 2.01
C PRO A 273 -6.65 -1.86 1.71
N HIS A 274 -6.99 -0.71 1.11
CA HIS A 274 -6.04 0.37 0.87
C HIS A 274 -5.50 0.97 2.18
N TYR A 275 -6.34 1.29 3.16
CA TYR A 275 -5.92 1.92 4.42
C TYR A 275 -5.26 0.92 5.38
N ILE A 276 -5.84 -0.27 5.58
CA ILE A 276 -5.26 -1.26 6.49
C ILE A 276 -3.84 -1.65 6.04
N LEU A 277 -3.64 -1.87 4.73
CA LEU A 277 -2.33 -2.19 4.18
C LEU A 277 -1.42 -0.95 4.12
N GLY A 278 -1.96 0.25 3.89
CA GLY A 278 -1.20 1.50 3.97
C GLY A 278 -0.56 1.71 5.34
N VAL A 279 -1.35 1.60 6.41
CA VAL A 279 -0.86 1.70 7.80
C VAL A 279 0.11 0.56 8.12
N PHE A 280 -0.24 -0.68 7.79
CA PHE A 280 0.65 -1.83 8.02
C PHE A 280 2.01 -1.66 7.31
N PHE A 281 1.99 -1.30 6.02
CA PHE A 281 3.21 -1.17 5.23
C PHE A 281 4.03 0.03 5.62
N VAL A 282 3.46 1.19 5.98
CA VAL A 282 4.27 2.35 6.36
C VAL A 282 5.06 2.07 7.64
N LEU A 283 4.41 1.48 8.66
CA LEU A 283 5.07 1.12 9.92
C LEU A 283 6.10 0.01 9.72
N SER A 284 5.73 -1.07 9.03
CA SER A 284 6.65 -2.19 8.79
C SER A 284 7.80 -1.85 7.83
N HIS A 285 7.62 -0.88 6.93
CA HIS A 285 8.69 -0.35 6.09
C HIS A 285 9.72 0.45 6.91
N LEU A 286 9.25 1.26 7.88
CA LEU A 286 10.13 1.95 8.83
C LEU A 286 10.90 0.95 9.70
N ILE A 287 10.24 -0.11 10.20
CA ILE A 287 10.90 -1.20 10.94
C ILE A 287 11.94 -1.93 10.06
N SER A 288 11.67 -2.11 8.77
CA SER A 288 12.64 -2.66 7.83
C SER A 288 13.85 -1.74 7.62
N GLY A 289 13.63 -0.42 7.63
CA GLY A 289 14.69 0.60 7.67
C GLY A 289 15.53 0.52 8.95
N LEU A 290 14.88 0.45 10.11
CA LEU A 290 15.54 0.28 11.41
C LEU A 290 16.40 -0.98 11.45
N ARG A 291 15.90 -2.11 10.94
CA ARG A 291 16.69 -3.35 10.84
C ARG A 291 18.02 -3.12 10.11
N ILE A 292 18.02 -2.35 9.02
CA ILE A 292 19.25 -2.04 8.27
C ILE A 292 20.20 -1.22 9.13
N VAL A 293 19.68 -0.22 9.85
CA VAL A 293 20.48 0.62 10.75
C VAL A 293 21.10 -0.22 11.87
N LEU A 294 20.31 -1.08 12.52
CA LEU A 294 20.80 -1.98 13.58
C LEU A 294 21.94 -2.88 13.10
N LEU A 295 21.78 -3.51 11.93
CA LEU A 295 22.81 -4.35 11.33
C LEU A 295 24.08 -3.55 10.99
N ALA A 296 23.93 -2.32 10.49
CA ALA A 296 25.07 -1.44 10.20
C ALA A 296 25.84 -1.00 11.46
N HIS A 297 25.19 -1.01 12.63
CA HIS A 297 25.79 -0.67 13.92
C HIS A 297 26.14 -1.92 14.77
N GLY A 298 26.38 -3.06 14.11
CA GLY A 298 26.90 -4.26 14.78
C GLY A 298 25.88 -5.11 15.55
N THR A 299 24.59 -4.80 15.48
CA THR A 299 23.56 -5.67 16.07
C THR A 299 23.54 -7.02 15.35
N SER A 300 23.53 -8.12 16.11
CA SER A 300 23.48 -9.46 15.51
C SER A 300 22.22 -9.67 14.65
N THR A 301 22.34 -10.43 13.56
CA THR A 301 21.22 -10.75 12.66
C THR A 301 20.03 -11.37 13.38
N LYS A 302 20.28 -12.21 14.40
CA LYS A 302 19.22 -12.84 15.20
C LYS A 302 18.39 -11.79 15.94
N ILE A 303 19.03 -10.83 16.59
CA ILE A 303 18.35 -9.76 17.34
C ILE A 303 17.63 -8.82 16.37
N ALA A 304 18.30 -8.38 15.30
CA ALA A 304 17.71 -7.50 14.30
C ALA A 304 16.47 -8.12 13.64
N ASN A 305 16.50 -9.43 13.35
CA ASN A 305 15.33 -10.16 12.82
C ASN A 305 14.22 -10.31 13.86
N ARG A 306 14.54 -10.50 15.14
CA ARG A 306 13.54 -10.56 16.21
C ARG A 306 12.81 -9.22 16.35
N ILE A 307 13.55 -8.12 16.40
CA ILE A 307 12.98 -6.76 16.43
C ILE A 307 12.09 -6.53 15.20
N TRP A 308 12.56 -6.97 14.03
CA TRP A 308 11.81 -6.84 12.79
C TRP A 308 10.45 -7.57 12.85
N TRP A 309 10.43 -8.84 13.27
CA TRP A 309 9.18 -9.61 13.40
C TRP A 309 8.23 -9.01 14.44
N ILE A 310 8.73 -8.60 15.61
CA ILE A 310 7.92 -7.94 16.64
C ILE A 310 7.30 -6.65 16.08
N GLY A 311 8.11 -5.83 15.40
CA GLY A 311 7.64 -4.59 14.78
C GLY A 311 6.59 -4.81 13.69
N LEU A 312 6.71 -5.89 12.90
CA LEU A 312 5.66 -6.29 11.94
C LEU A 312 4.34 -6.65 12.64
N THR A 313 4.40 -7.43 13.73
CA THR A 313 3.21 -7.79 14.51
C THR A 313 2.53 -6.55 15.09
N ILE A 314 3.30 -5.64 15.70
CA ILE A 314 2.78 -4.38 16.25
C ILE A 314 2.15 -3.53 15.14
N SER A 315 2.80 -3.44 13.98
CA SER A 315 2.27 -2.71 12.82
C SER A 315 0.91 -3.25 12.37
N ALA A 316 0.75 -4.59 12.35
CA ALA A 316 -0.51 -5.22 11.98
C ALA A 316 -1.62 -4.95 13.02
N LEU A 317 -1.29 -5.03 14.31
CA LEU A 317 -2.24 -4.72 15.38
C LEU A 317 -2.73 -3.26 15.30
N ILE A 318 -1.84 -2.30 15.10
CA ILE A 318 -2.20 -0.88 14.93
C ILE A 318 -3.10 -0.69 13.70
N ALA A 319 -2.77 -1.31 12.57
CA ALA A 319 -3.57 -1.22 11.36
C ALA A 319 -4.99 -1.78 11.55
N ILE A 320 -5.13 -2.93 12.23
CA ILE A 320 -6.42 -3.55 12.56
C ILE A 320 -7.23 -2.66 13.50
N ILE A 321 -6.59 -2.09 14.51
CA ILE A 321 -7.24 -1.21 15.48
C ILE A 321 -7.78 0.05 14.77
N ILE A 322 -6.97 0.70 13.93
CA ILE A 322 -7.39 1.90 13.18
C ILE A 322 -8.55 1.56 12.25
N ILE A 323 -8.44 0.49 11.44
CA ILE A 323 -9.51 0.18 10.50
C ILE A 323 -10.80 -0.23 11.20
N ALA A 324 -10.72 -0.92 12.35
CA ALA A 324 -11.90 -1.23 13.16
C ALA A 324 -12.58 0.05 13.66
N GLY A 325 -11.79 1.04 14.12
CA GLY A 325 -12.30 2.38 14.47
C GLY A 325 -12.96 3.08 13.29
N MET A 326 -12.34 3.07 12.10
CA MET A 326 -12.92 3.66 10.90
C MET A 326 -14.22 2.95 10.45
N CYS A 327 -14.38 1.66 10.79
CA CYS A 327 -15.59 0.88 10.54
C CYS A 327 -16.65 0.98 11.66
N GLY A 328 -16.40 1.77 12.71
CA GLY A 328 -17.40 2.08 13.75
C GLY A 328 -17.11 1.53 15.15
N LEU A 329 -16.01 0.78 15.36
CA LEU A 329 -15.63 0.36 16.72
C LEU A 329 -15.28 1.58 17.58
N ARG A 330 -15.78 1.63 18.82
CA ARG A 330 -15.47 2.67 19.81
C ARG A 330 -15.07 2.06 21.16
N ILE A 331 -14.32 2.80 21.97
CA ILE A 331 -13.87 2.39 23.32
C ILE A 331 -14.49 3.19 24.45
#